data_AF-A0A0Q3VGT6-F1
#
_entry.id   AF-A0A0Q3VGT6-F1
#
_cell.length_a   1.000
_cell.length_b   1.000
_cell.length_c   1.000
_cell.angle_alpha   90.00
_cell.angle_beta   90.00
_cell.angle_gamma   90.00
#
_symmetry.space_group_name_H-M   'P 1'
#
loop_
_entity.id
_entity.type
_entity.pdbx_description
1 polymer ?
#
loop_
_entity_poly.entity_id
_entity_poly.type
_entity_poly.pdbx_seq_one_letter_code
_entity_poly.pdbx_strand_id
1 'polypeptide(L)'
;MTVEEGMKQTENAYELLIKVNNLMSEAVVNAYMFTWEWWFGVGLFIIPWIVWFLFRDKESTGRLLIGGFVTIIISLIIDLIALAYGLWSYPMKFSPIAPLLFLPYHFALDPVAIMFVIQIKPRTNPLLKGLIFAAIAAFGGMNFFAMIDYYNPKGWSTIYDFFIFLSTFLIAYGFSNMDSFKKLTDRS
;
A
#
# COMPACT_ATOMS: atom_id res chain seq x y z
N MET A 1 -12.61 -29.77 19.02
CA MET A 1 -13.28 -28.91 18.03
C MET A 1 -13.47 -29.71 16.75
N THR A 2 -14.72 -29.90 16.33
CA THR A 2 -15.07 -30.51 15.04
C THR A 2 -14.99 -29.47 13.90
N VAL A 3 -15.06 -29.91 12.65
CA VAL A 3 -15.11 -28.99 11.48
C VAL A 3 -16.32 -28.06 11.57
N GLU A 4 -17.49 -28.58 11.97
CA GLU A 4 -18.71 -27.80 12.16
C GLU A 4 -18.56 -26.74 13.28
N GLU A 5 -17.98 -27.14 14.42
CA GLU A 5 -17.70 -26.21 15.53
C GLU A 5 -16.73 -25.11 15.09
N GLY A 6 -15.69 -25.45 14.30
CA GLY A 6 -14.74 -24.48 13.75
C GLY A 6 -15.36 -23.51 12.75
N MET A 7 -16.25 -23.98 11.86
CA MET A 7 -17.00 -23.11 10.95
C MET A 7 -17.91 -22.15 11.73
N LYS A 8 -18.62 -22.65 12.74
CA LYS A 8 -19.47 -21.81 13.61
C LYS A 8 -18.66 -20.77 14.39
N GLN A 9 -17.48 -21.13 14.89
CA GLN A 9 -16.58 -20.18 15.55
C GLN A 9 -16.14 -19.07 14.59
N THR A 10 -15.83 -19.43 13.34
CA THR A 10 -15.40 -18.48 12.32
C THR A 10 -16.52 -17.52 11.93
N GLU A 11 -17.75 -18.02 11.78
CA GLU A 11 -18.93 -17.19 11.51
C GLU A 11 -19.18 -16.17 12.64
N ASN A 12 -19.08 -16.61 13.90
CA ASN A 12 -19.19 -15.71 15.05
C ASN A 12 -18.08 -14.63 15.05
N ALA A 13 -16.88 -14.96 14.54
CA ALA A 13 -15.81 -13.97 14.40
C ALA A 13 -16.10 -12.96 13.26
N TYR A 14 -16.72 -13.39 12.17
CA TYR A 14 -17.16 -12.50 11.10
C TYR A 14 -18.22 -11.49 11.58
N GLU A 15 -19.14 -11.89 12.46
CA GLU A 15 -20.09 -10.96 13.08
C GLU A 15 -19.39 -9.84 13.88
N LEU A 16 -18.27 -10.16 14.54
CA LEU A 16 -17.45 -9.15 15.19
C LEU A 16 -16.74 -8.25 14.18
N LEU A 17 -16.25 -8.81 13.07
CA LEU A 17 -15.62 -8.04 11.99
C LEU A 17 -16.62 -7.07 11.33
N ILE A 18 -17.88 -7.47 11.15
CA ILE A 18 -18.94 -6.60 10.64
C ILE A 18 -19.16 -5.42 11.59
N LYS A 19 -19.26 -5.67 12.91
CA LYS A 19 -19.38 -4.60 13.91
C LYS A 19 -18.20 -3.63 13.87
N VAL A 20 -16.98 -4.14 13.76
CA VAL A 20 -15.77 -3.31 13.64
C VAL A 20 -15.83 -2.42 12.40
N ASN A 21 -16.21 -2.99 11.25
CA ASN A 21 -16.35 -2.21 10.01
C ASN A 21 -17.41 -1.12 10.16
N ASN A 22 -18.59 -1.43 10.72
CA ASN A 22 -19.65 -0.45 10.92
C ASN A 22 -19.20 0.72 11.81
N LEU A 23 -18.52 0.43 12.94
CA LEU A 23 -17.98 1.47 13.83
C LEU A 23 -16.99 2.38 13.10
N MET A 24 -16.10 1.81 12.27
CA MET A 24 -15.17 2.61 11.49
C MET A 24 -15.87 3.43 10.40
N SER A 25 -16.83 2.84 9.70
CA SER A 25 -17.61 3.54 8.67
C SER A 25 -18.43 4.69 9.25
N GLU A 26 -19.03 4.50 10.43
CA GLU A 26 -19.73 5.56 11.16
C GLU A 26 -18.78 6.68 11.57
N ALA A 27 -17.58 6.37 12.07
CA ALA A 27 -16.57 7.38 12.36
C ALA A 27 -16.19 8.17 11.09
N VAL A 28 -16.02 7.49 9.96
CA VAL A 28 -15.75 8.16 8.68
C VAL A 28 -16.88 9.11 8.31
N VAL A 29 -18.12 8.63 8.29
CA VAL A 29 -19.27 9.42 7.81
C VAL A 29 -19.60 10.58 8.77
N ASN A 30 -19.58 10.33 10.08
CA ASN A 30 -20.10 11.29 11.06
C ASN A 30 -19.03 12.25 11.60
N ALA A 31 -17.76 11.83 11.64
CA ALA A 31 -16.69 12.63 12.25
C ALA A 31 -15.62 13.09 11.24
N TYR A 32 -15.26 12.26 10.27
CA TYR A 32 -14.13 12.55 9.38
C TYR A 32 -14.56 13.21 8.07
N MET A 33 -15.68 12.81 7.48
CA MET A 33 -16.08 13.24 6.15
C MET A 33 -16.12 14.78 6.04
N PHE A 34 -15.53 15.30 4.96
CA PHE A 34 -15.37 16.74 4.69
C PHE A 34 -14.43 17.53 5.62
N THR A 35 -13.77 16.89 6.59
CA THR A 35 -12.62 17.51 7.28
C THR A 35 -11.42 17.66 6.35
N TRP A 36 -10.43 18.46 6.75
CA TRP A 36 -9.22 18.63 5.94
C TRP A 36 -8.41 17.34 5.88
N GLU A 37 -8.43 16.54 6.95
CA GLU A 37 -7.87 15.20 7.01
C GLU A 37 -8.55 14.34 5.94
N TRP A 38 -9.87 14.27 5.92
CA TRP A 38 -10.56 13.46 4.91
C TRP A 38 -10.19 13.84 3.47
N TRP A 39 -10.15 15.15 3.15
CA TRP A 39 -9.69 15.61 1.84
C TRP A 39 -8.22 15.31 1.57
N PHE A 40 -7.36 15.37 2.59
CA PHE A 40 -5.96 14.95 2.47
C PHE A 40 -5.87 13.47 2.12
N GLY A 41 -6.63 12.61 2.80
CA GLY A 41 -6.70 11.17 2.50
C GLY A 41 -7.19 10.87 1.07
N VAL A 42 -8.24 11.56 0.62
CA VAL A 42 -8.73 11.49 -0.77
C VAL A 42 -7.65 11.94 -1.75
N GLY A 43 -6.95 13.04 -1.44
CA GLY A 43 -5.85 13.56 -2.22
C GLY A 43 -4.70 12.56 -2.37
N LEU A 44 -4.28 11.92 -1.26
CA LEU A 44 -3.27 10.87 -1.28
C LEU A 44 -3.67 9.66 -2.11
N PHE A 45 -4.97 9.39 -2.26
CA PHE A 45 -5.45 8.29 -3.09
C PHE A 45 -5.48 8.66 -4.58
N ILE A 46 -5.98 9.85 -4.93
CA ILE A 46 -6.27 10.23 -6.32
C ILE A 46 -5.09 10.92 -7.01
N ILE A 47 -4.43 11.86 -6.34
CA ILE A 47 -3.42 12.73 -6.94
C ILE A 47 -2.21 11.94 -7.46
N PRO A 48 -1.64 10.94 -6.74
CA PRO A 48 -0.49 10.19 -7.26
C PRO A 48 -0.78 9.53 -8.60
N TRP A 49 -1.97 8.93 -8.76
CA TRP A 49 -2.37 8.32 -10.04
C TRP A 49 -2.52 9.35 -11.15
N ILE A 50 -3.16 10.50 -10.91
CA ILE A 50 -3.25 11.59 -11.90
C ILE A 50 -1.85 12.01 -12.34
N VAL A 51 -0.96 12.29 -11.39
CA VAL A 51 0.44 12.68 -11.66
C VAL A 51 1.15 11.60 -12.47
N TRP A 52 1.00 10.33 -12.10
CA TRP A 52 1.59 9.22 -12.85
C TRP A 52 1.05 9.13 -14.28
N PHE A 53 -0.27 9.28 -14.49
CA PHE A 53 -0.85 9.28 -15.83
C PHE A 53 -0.30 10.40 -16.72
N LEU A 54 0.02 11.56 -16.14
CA LEU A 54 0.57 12.71 -16.86
C LEU A 54 2.06 12.55 -17.20
N PHE A 55 2.86 12.02 -16.28
CA PHE A 55 4.32 12.04 -16.37
C PHE A 55 4.99 10.69 -16.64
N ARG A 56 4.25 9.58 -16.69
CA ARG A 56 4.84 8.26 -16.99
C ARG A 56 5.48 8.21 -18.38
N ASP A 57 6.52 7.39 -18.49
CA ASP A 57 7.00 6.91 -19.78
C ASP A 57 5.94 6.01 -20.44
N LYS A 58 5.33 6.52 -21.51
CA LYS A 58 4.24 5.85 -22.21
C LYS A 58 4.72 4.58 -22.91
N GLU A 59 5.97 4.54 -23.39
CA GLU A 59 6.56 3.39 -24.09
C GLU A 59 6.78 2.21 -23.14
N SER A 60 7.04 2.51 -21.87
CA SER A 60 7.28 1.52 -20.81
C SER A 60 6.08 1.29 -19.88
N THR A 61 4.88 1.75 -20.25
CA THR A 61 3.68 1.73 -19.36
C THR A 61 3.43 0.35 -18.75
N GLY A 62 3.48 -0.71 -19.55
CA GLY A 62 3.22 -2.08 -19.07
C GLY A 62 4.22 -2.54 -18.02
N ARG A 63 5.51 -2.24 -18.21
CA ARG A 63 6.58 -2.57 -17.26
C ARG A 63 6.41 -1.84 -15.93
N LEU A 64 6.04 -0.56 -16.00
CA LEU A 64 5.76 0.25 -14.82
C LEU A 64 4.55 -0.32 -14.07
N LEU A 65 3.45 -0.59 -14.76
CA LEU A 65 2.25 -1.16 -14.15
C LEU A 65 2.50 -2.52 -13.49
N ILE A 66 3.33 -3.38 -14.08
CA ILE A 66 3.72 -4.64 -13.43
C ILE A 66 4.42 -4.36 -12.10
N GLY A 67 5.40 -3.45 -12.07
CA GLY A 67 6.08 -3.06 -10.84
C GLY A 67 5.12 -2.44 -9.80
N GLY A 68 4.20 -1.58 -10.25
CA GLY A 68 3.16 -1.00 -9.41
C GLY A 68 2.21 -2.06 -8.83
N PHE A 69 1.67 -2.96 -9.63
CA PHE A 69 0.74 -3.98 -9.14
C PHE A 69 1.40 -5.01 -8.22
N VAL A 70 2.64 -5.41 -8.51
CA VAL A 70 3.43 -6.26 -7.59
C VAL A 70 3.63 -5.55 -6.25
N THR A 71 3.89 -4.24 -6.27
CA THR A 71 3.97 -3.42 -5.05
C THR A 71 2.66 -3.48 -4.26
N ILE A 72 1.51 -3.26 -4.90
CA ILE A 72 0.19 -3.32 -4.22
C ILE A 72 0.00 -4.68 -3.54
N ILE A 73 0.30 -5.77 -4.25
CA ILE A 73 0.13 -7.13 -3.72
C ILE A 73 1.01 -7.34 -2.47
N ILE A 74 2.29 -6.97 -2.54
CA ILE A 74 3.23 -7.15 -1.43
C ILE A 74 2.83 -6.28 -0.23
N SER A 75 2.54 -4.99 -0.46
CA SER A 75 2.15 -4.06 0.60
C SER A 75 0.88 -4.54 1.31
N LEU A 76 -0.14 -5.00 0.58
CA LEU A 76 -1.37 -5.52 1.18
C LEU A 76 -1.14 -6.81 1.99
N ILE A 77 -0.29 -7.73 1.52
CA ILE A 77 0.02 -8.96 2.28
C ILE A 77 0.71 -8.62 3.60
N ILE A 78 1.73 -7.74 3.55
CA ILE A 78 2.45 -7.31 4.75
C ILE A 78 1.51 -6.60 5.72
N ASP A 79 0.65 -5.70 5.23
CA ASP A 79 -0.28 -4.96 6.06
C ASP A 79 -1.33 -5.86 6.72
N LEU A 80 -1.89 -6.83 5.98
CA LEU A 80 -2.82 -7.79 6.54
C LEU A 80 -2.20 -8.61 7.67
N ILE A 81 -0.95 -9.04 7.51
CA ILE A 81 -0.20 -9.73 8.57
C ILE A 81 -0.02 -8.79 9.76
N ALA A 82 0.46 -7.57 9.53
CA ALA A 82 0.74 -6.62 10.59
C ALA A 82 -0.50 -6.20 11.38
N LEU A 83 -1.63 -5.97 10.71
CA LEU A 83 -2.91 -5.68 11.34
C LEU A 83 -3.42 -6.89 12.15
N ALA A 84 -3.27 -8.11 11.64
CA ALA A 84 -3.67 -9.33 12.36
C ALA A 84 -2.88 -9.53 13.66
N TYR A 85 -1.60 -9.16 13.69
CA TYR A 85 -0.76 -9.17 14.89
C TYR A 85 -0.86 -7.88 15.71
N GLY A 86 -1.63 -6.89 15.26
CA GLY A 86 -1.79 -5.61 15.95
C GLY A 86 -0.51 -4.78 16.01
N LEU A 87 0.44 -5.00 15.11
CA LEU A 87 1.74 -4.34 15.07
C LEU A 87 1.63 -2.84 14.82
N TRP A 88 0.61 -2.41 14.09
CA TRP A 88 0.26 -1.00 13.91
C TRP A 88 -1.25 -0.83 13.72
N SER A 89 -1.68 0.41 13.51
CA SER A 89 -3.07 0.74 13.16
C SER A 89 -3.14 2.06 12.39
N TYR A 90 -4.28 2.31 11.75
CA TYR A 90 -4.54 3.53 10.98
C TYR A 90 -5.77 4.23 11.56
N PRO A 91 -5.60 5.20 12.48
CA PRO A 91 -6.73 5.87 13.13
C PRO A 91 -7.60 6.66 12.15
N MET A 92 -6.97 7.42 11.25
CA MET A 92 -7.67 8.20 10.23
C MET A 92 -8.03 7.34 9.01
N LYS A 93 -9.29 7.42 8.57
CA LYS A 93 -9.84 6.66 7.44
C LYS A 93 -10.57 7.61 6.48
N PHE A 94 -10.30 7.48 5.18
CA PHE A 94 -10.96 8.32 4.17
C PHE A 94 -12.19 7.64 3.54
N SER A 95 -12.23 6.31 3.49
CA SER A 95 -13.33 5.58 2.87
C SER A 95 -14.23 4.94 3.93
N PRO A 96 -15.57 5.13 3.83
CA PRO A 96 -16.51 4.38 4.66
C PRO A 96 -16.70 2.94 4.15
N ILE A 97 -16.21 2.62 2.95
CA ILE A 97 -16.25 1.27 2.37
C ILE A 97 -14.93 0.59 2.64
N ALA A 98 -14.98 -0.59 3.27
CA ALA A 98 -13.83 -1.37 3.71
C ALA A 98 -12.72 -0.51 4.37
N PRO A 99 -13.00 0.26 5.44
CA PRO A 99 -12.06 1.23 6.00
C PRO A 99 -10.72 0.61 6.44
N LEU A 100 -10.71 -0.67 6.79
CA LEU A 100 -9.49 -1.40 7.13
C LEU A 100 -8.55 -1.60 5.94
N LEU A 101 -9.08 -1.84 4.74
CA LEU A 101 -8.30 -2.22 3.56
C LEU A 101 -8.07 -1.05 2.60
N PHE A 102 -9.07 -0.19 2.43
CA PHE A 102 -9.03 0.86 1.41
C PHE A 102 -8.25 2.07 1.93
N LEU A 103 -6.92 1.94 1.88
CA LEU A 103 -5.96 2.93 2.35
C LEU A 103 -5.15 3.50 1.17
N PRO A 104 -4.80 4.80 1.20
CA PRO A 104 -4.06 5.44 0.10
C PRO A 104 -2.61 4.95 -0.04
N TYR A 105 -2.01 4.43 1.04
CA TYR A 105 -0.62 3.98 1.04
C TYR A 105 -0.39 2.84 0.04
N HIS A 106 -1.14 1.76 0.22
CA HIS A 106 -0.96 0.51 -0.51
C HIS A 106 -1.44 0.58 -1.95
N PHE A 107 -2.50 1.35 -2.21
CA PHE A 107 -3.14 1.43 -3.54
C PHE A 107 -2.65 2.58 -4.41
N ALA A 108 -2.06 3.62 -3.83
CA ALA A 108 -1.66 4.81 -4.58
C ALA A 108 -0.22 5.23 -4.28
N LEU A 109 0.11 5.58 -3.04
CA LEU A 109 1.40 6.19 -2.74
C LEU A 109 2.58 5.26 -3.04
N ASP A 110 2.61 4.07 -2.44
CA ASP A 110 3.70 3.10 -2.61
C ASP A 110 3.87 2.67 -4.07
N PRO A 111 2.83 2.15 -4.77
CA PRO A 111 3.00 1.67 -6.13
C PRO A 111 3.38 2.79 -7.09
N VAL A 112 2.77 3.98 -6.95
CA VAL A 112 3.09 5.11 -7.83
C VAL A 112 4.49 5.64 -7.57
N ALA A 113 4.88 5.80 -6.30
CA ALA A 113 6.22 6.26 -5.95
C ALA A 113 7.28 5.29 -6.48
N ILE A 114 7.09 3.98 -6.31
CA ILE A 114 7.99 2.97 -6.86
C ILE A 114 8.05 3.04 -8.39
N MET A 115 6.93 3.18 -9.09
CA MET A 115 6.93 3.36 -10.55
C MET A 115 7.73 4.59 -10.98
N PHE A 116 7.63 5.71 -10.25
CA PHE A 116 8.45 6.90 -10.49
C PHE A 116 9.92 6.65 -10.24
N VAL A 117 10.27 6.02 -9.11
CA VAL A 117 11.66 5.68 -8.79
C VAL A 117 12.22 4.76 -9.88
N ILE A 118 11.47 3.78 -10.39
CA ILE A 118 11.92 2.89 -11.47
C ILE A 118 12.24 3.70 -12.74
N GLN A 119 11.31 4.53 -13.23
CA GLN A 119 11.49 5.24 -14.50
C GLN A 119 12.49 6.40 -14.47
N ILE A 120 12.70 7.06 -13.32
CA ILE A 120 13.65 8.18 -13.24
C ILE A 120 15.08 7.65 -13.28
N LYS A 121 15.88 8.08 -14.26
CA LYS A 121 17.27 7.63 -14.48
C LYS A 121 17.38 6.09 -14.46
N PRO A 122 16.79 5.36 -15.43
CA PRO A 122 16.64 3.91 -15.38
C PRO A 122 17.96 3.14 -15.40
N ARG A 123 19.06 3.75 -15.85
CA ARG A 123 20.41 3.15 -15.89
C ARG A 123 21.19 3.25 -14.57
N THR A 124 20.62 3.86 -13.53
CA THR A 124 21.28 3.99 -12.22
C THR A 124 21.17 2.70 -11.42
N ASN A 125 22.12 2.48 -10.49
CA ASN A 125 22.16 1.26 -9.69
C ASN A 125 20.84 1.11 -8.89
N PRO A 126 20.08 0.02 -9.10
CA PRO A 126 18.78 -0.17 -8.45
C PRO A 126 18.89 -0.23 -6.93
N LEU A 127 19.97 -0.81 -6.38
CA LEU A 127 20.16 -0.85 -4.94
C LEU A 127 20.27 0.56 -4.34
N LEU A 128 21.03 1.46 -4.99
CA LEU A 128 21.15 2.84 -4.53
C LEU A 128 19.80 3.57 -4.56
N LYS A 129 19.01 3.40 -5.63
CA LYS A 129 17.67 3.98 -5.73
C LYS A 129 16.76 3.45 -4.64
N GLY A 130 16.79 2.13 -4.42
CA GLY A 130 16.01 1.46 -3.39
C GLY A 130 16.36 1.95 -1.99
N LEU A 131 17.65 2.09 -1.67
CA LEU A 131 18.10 2.61 -0.37
C LEU A 131 17.60 4.05 -0.14
N ILE A 132 17.70 4.92 -1.16
CA ILE A 132 17.22 6.30 -1.06
C ILE A 132 15.70 6.33 -0.90
N PHE A 133 14.97 5.59 -1.73
CA PHE A 133 13.52 5.50 -1.66
C PHE A 133 13.06 4.99 -0.29
N ALA A 134 13.63 3.88 0.17
CA ALA A 134 13.29 3.28 1.45
C ALA A 134 13.58 4.21 2.62
N ALA A 135 14.69 4.95 2.59
CA ALA A 135 15.01 5.93 3.62
C ALA A 135 13.98 7.07 3.67
N ILE A 136 13.59 7.60 2.50
CA ILE A 136 12.58 8.67 2.41
C ILE A 136 11.20 8.15 2.86
N ALA A 137 10.79 6.97 2.40
CA ALA A 137 9.49 6.40 2.71
C ALA A 137 9.36 6.04 4.20
N ALA A 138 10.34 5.34 4.77
CA ALA A 138 10.34 4.95 6.17
C ALA A 138 10.52 6.14 7.11
N PHE A 139 11.63 6.86 7.00
CA PHE A 139 11.98 7.88 7.99
C PHE A 139 11.31 9.23 7.73
N GLY A 140 10.89 9.50 6.49
CA GLY A 140 10.11 10.69 6.15
C GLY A 140 8.61 10.39 6.18
N GLY A 141 8.16 9.52 5.27
CA GLY A 141 6.74 9.22 5.06
C GLY A 141 6.04 8.68 6.30
N MET A 142 6.53 7.57 6.87
CA MET A 142 5.86 6.95 8.02
C MET A 142 5.86 7.85 9.26
N ASN A 143 6.97 8.54 9.54
CA ASN A 143 7.03 9.51 10.64
C ASN A 143 6.09 10.69 10.43
N PHE A 144 5.98 11.20 9.20
CA PHE A 144 5.00 12.23 8.87
C PHE A 144 3.57 11.73 9.10
N PHE A 145 3.20 10.54 8.60
CA PHE A 145 1.87 9.97 8.83
C PHE A 145 1.58 9.67 10.30
N ALA A 146 2.60 9.34 11.10
CA ALA A 146 2.48 9.21 12.54
C ALA A 146 2.21 10.54 13.24
N MET A 147 2.87 11.61 12.80
CA MET A 147 2.70 12.95 13.36
C MET A 147 1.28 13.51 13.15
N ILE A 148 0.58 13.09 12.08
CA ILE A 148 -0.76 13.57 11.74
C ILE A 148 -1.86 12.52 12.01
N ASP A 149 -1.59 11.53 12.86
CA ASP A 149 -2.56 10.49 13.30
C ASP A 149 -3.14 9.59 12.18
N TYR A 150 -2.47 9.55 11.04
CA TYR A 150 -2.80 8.63 9.95
C TYR A 150 -2.26 7.22 10.16
N TYR A 151 -1.18 7.11 10.92
CA TYR A 151 -0.51 5.86 11.25
C TYR A 151 -0.15 5.85 12.73
N ASN A 152 -0.46 4.76 13.43
CA ASN A 152 0.00 4.55 14.80
C ASN A 152 0.88 3.29 14.82
N PRO A 153 2.20 3.42 15.01
CA PRO A 153 3.13 2.31 14.97
C PRO A 153 3.01 1.36 16.16
N LYS A 154 2.32 1.70 17.26
CA LYS A 154 2.22 0.85 18.46
C LYS A 154 3.57 0.28 18.96
N GLY A 155 4.65 1.04 18.82
CA GLY A 155 6.01 0.61 19.18
C GLY A 155 6.77 -0.13 18.08
N TRP A 156 6.17 -0.34 16.91
CA TRP A 156 6.86 -0.77 15.70
C TRP A 156 7.99 0.19 15.34
N SER A 157 9.17 -0.36 15.06
CA SER A 157 10.34 0.44 14.74
C SER A 157 10.36 0.82 13.27
N THR A 158 10.56 2.11 12.99
CA THR A 158 10.69 2.65 11.62
C THR A 158 11.82 1.99 10.81
N ILE A 159 12.81 1.37 11.47
CA ILE A 159 13.86 0.63 10.77
C ILE A 159 13.32 -0.60 10.04
N TYR A 160 12.25 -1.22 10.54
CA TYR A 160 11.62 -2.35 9.85
C TYR A 160 10.88 -1.87 8.60
N ASP A 161 10.24 -0.69 8.65
CA ASP A 161 9.63 -0.07 7.47
C ASP A 161 10.67 0.17 6.38
N PHE A 162 11.88 0.59 6.74
CA PHE A 162 12.99 0.75 5.80
C PHE A 162 13.28 -0.56 5.04
N PHE A 163 13.40 -1.69 5.74
CA PHE A 163 13.63 -2.97 5.07
C PHE A 163 12.43 -3.45 4.26
N ILE A 164 11.20 -3.13 4.69
CA ILE A 164 9.98 -3.41 3.93
C ILE A 164 9.97 -2.62 2.62
N PHE A 165 10.21 -1.31 2.65
CA PHE A 165 10.23 -0.48 1.44
C PHE A 165 11.38 -0.86 0.50
N LEU A 166 12.57 -1.17 1.04
CA LEU A 166 13.72 -1.59 0.25
C LEU A 166 13.44 -2.91 -0.48
N SER A 167 12.95 -3.93 0.23
CA SER A 167 12.64 -5.23 -0.36
C SER A 167 11.52 -5.12 -1.39
N THR A 168 10.45 -4.39 -1.08
CA THR A 168 9.33 -4.15 -1.99
C THR A 168 9.80 -3.46 -3.27
N PHE A 169 10.62 -2.41 -3.17
CA PHE A 169 11.20 -1.75 -4.34
C PHE A 169 12.05 -2.71 -5.19
N LEU A 170 12.94 -3.49 -4.58
CA LEU A 170 13.83 -4.39 -5.33
C LEU A 170 13.05 -5.49 -6.05
N ILE A 171 12.01 -6.03 -5.41
CA ILE A 171 11.12 -7.02 -6.04
C ILE A 171 10.38 -6.37 -7.21
N ALA A 172 9.73 -5.23 -7.00
CA ALA A 172 9.01 -4.50 -8.05
C ALA A 172 9.92 -4.14 -9.24
N TYR A 173 11.15 -3.69 -8.97
CA TYR A 173 12.17 -3.42 -9.99
C TYR A 173 12.54 -4.69 -10.77
N GLY A 174 12.71 -5.82 -10.09
CA GLY A 174 12.97 -7.11 -10.72
C GLY A 174 11.86 -7.48 -11.73
N PHE A 175 10.61 -7.39 -11.29
CA PHE A 175 9.45 -7.67 -12.13
C PHE A 175 9.31 -6.69 -13.31
N SER A 176 9.59 -5.39 -13.13
CA SER A 176 9.51 -4.42 -14.23
C SER A 176 10.58 -4.64 -15.32
N ASN A 177 11.70 -5.28 -14.97
CA ASN A 177 12.82 -5.55 -15.87
C ASN A 177 12.83 -6.98 -16.42
N MET A 178 11.78 -7.76 -16.22
CA MET A 178 11.67 -9.09 -16.82
C MET A 178 11.53 -9.00 -18.34
N ASP A 179 12.33 -9.79 -19.07
CA ASP A 179 12.31 -9.87 -20.54
C ASP A 179 11.89 -11.24 -21.08
N SER A 180 11.52 -12.17 -20.20
CA SER A 180 11.25 -13.57 -20.54
C SER A 180 9.88 -13.83 -21.20
N PHE A 181 9.14 -12.79 -21.60
CA PHE A 181 7.77 -12.94 -22.12
C PHE A 181 7.75 -13.01 -23.65
N LYS A 182 7.44 -14.19 -24.20
CA LYS A 182 7.04 -14.33 -25.61
C LYS A 182 5.63 -13.78 -25.81
N LYS A 183 5.30 -13.32 -27.03
CA LYS A 183 3.90 -12.98 -27.33
C LYS A 183 3.07 -14.26 -27.28
N LEU A 184 1.84 -14.18 -26.79
CA LEU A 184 0.91 -15.31 -26.75
C LEU A 184 0.59 -15.87 -28.15
N THR A 185 0.76 -15.04 -29.18
CA THR A 185 0.59 -15.42 -30.59
C THR A 185 1.80 -16.14 -31.16
N ASP A 186 2.96 -16.07 -30.52
CA ASP A 186 4.17 -16.77 -30.93
C ASP A 186 4.06 -18.22 -30.44
N ARG A 187 3.28 -19.04 -31.15
CA ARG A 187 3.23 -20.48 -30.90
C ARG A 187 4.59 -21.10 -31.21
N SER A 188 5.07 -21.93 -30.28
CA SER A 188 6.31 -22.70 -30.35
C SER A 188 6.39 -23.63 -31.54
#